data_AF-A0A1Y1UYY8-F1
#
_entry.id   AF-A0A1Y1UYY8-F1
#
_cell.length_a   1.000
_cell.length_b   1.000
_cell.length_c   1.000
_cell.angle_alpha   90.00
_cell.angle_beta   90.00
_cell.angle_gamma   90.00
#
_symmetry.space_group_name_H-M   'P 1'
#
loop_
_entity.id
_entity.type
_entity.pdbx_description
1 polymer ?
#
loop_
_entity_poly.entity_id
_entity_poly.type
_entity_poly.pdbx_seq_one_letter_code
_entity_poly.pdbx_strand_id
1 'polypeptide(L)'
;MESLSEIEINCICDKISKNFEKDEKLQPYISEINDKVRTFLSKKPKSEKFNPDKFVNYIIQKIEDKKIKSNTHVGILAAQSIGEPVTQLALSYFHKLNGDKDNIDGVKELHNITKNKVDYDVVEFYLKSKDYDSNLKKKILNSMRYIALNDVVLDVVYDGFCLRFFLCKQAIFKYKIHPKIIFNCIKEYLEKTGNSISKWDSIVNLTELYIEFSQPASKLLDWLDENQVEYIVDMEILCIFKPNINKNKIKVDETGETNDNSPDISYSDNDDDSNSNELQNTAKNELIINYLNNNKIKFEDKGKYYLLNSDFVELNNNGIKKILNNVVLSGTKGVIKVVPKHYNDEFIIEVTGTNLGPLFENEYVDKDRSRYIVYGNLMDVDFESRKKNILKQLQKIVNNGSSCKNQHIELLTNFMCQDNKILSMSRFGMKNDNFSFMSKLSFEDPYNKLLNTKLIEYHI
;
A
#
# COMPACT_ATOMS: atom_id res chain seq x y z
N MET A 1 9.27 58.41 -35.71
CA MET A 1 10.09 57.24 -36.11
C MET A 1 9.11 56.17 -36.53
N GLU A 2 8.98 55.93 -37.83
CA GLU A 2 8.09 54.87 -38.33
C GLU A 2 8.60 53.51 -37.82
N SER A 3 7.70 52.70 -37.28
CA SER A 3 7.97 51.29 -37.02
C SER A 3 7.98 50.53 -38.35
N LEU A 4 8.63 49.36 -38.40
CA LEU A 4 8.46 48.47 -39.56
C LEU A 4 6.97 48.13 -39.71
N SER A 5 6.48 48.14 -40.95
CA SER A 5 5.09 47.77 -41.20
C SER A 5 4.89 46.28 -40.97
N GLU A 6 3.70 45.88 -40.56
CA GLU A 6 3.37 44.47 -40.31
C GLU A 6 3.55 43.61 -41.58
N ILE A 7 3.36 44.22 -42.74
CA ILE A 7 3.57 43.62 -44.08
C ILE A 7 5.07 43.32 -44.32
N GLU A 8 5.97 44.23 -43.94
CA GLU A 8 7.42 44.02 -44.07
C GLU A 8 7.90 42.90 -43.15
N ILE A 9 7.38 42.83 -41.92
CA ILE A 9 7.71 41.78 -40.94
C ILE A 9 7.21 40.42 -41.43
N ASN A 10 5.98 40.34 -41.97
CA ASN A 10 5.44 39.12 -42.56
C ASN A 10 6.30 38.65 -43.73
N CYS A 11 6.71 39.55 -44.63
CA CYS A 11 7.57 39.21 -45.77
C CYS A 11 8.94 38.64 -45.32
N ILE A 12 9.52 39.17 -44.23
CA ILE A 12 10.75 38.64 -43.63
C ILE A 12 10.54 37.22 -43.09
N CYS A 13 9.46 36.99 -42.32
CA CYS A 13 9.13 35.67 -41.78
C CYS A 13 8.81 34.65 -42.88
N ASP A 14 8.13 35.07 -43.96
CA ASP A 14 7.80 34.20 -45.09
C ASP A 14 9.07 33.80 -45.86
N LYS A 15 10.01 34.72 -46.05
CA LYS A 15 11.32 34.43 -46.67
C LYS A 15 12.13 33.43 -45.83
N ILE A 16 12.13 33.56 -44.51
CA ILE A 16 12.79 32.60 -43.61
C ILE A 16 12.12 31.22 -43.74
N SER A 17 10.78 31.17 -43.69
CA SER A 17 10.03 29.91 -43.74
C SER A 17 10.21 29.16 -45.06
N LYS A 18 10.14 29.89 -46.19
CA LYS A 18 10.37 29.33 -47.55
C LYS A 18 11.70 28.61 -47.69
N ASN A 19 12.74 29.11 -47.04
CA ASN A 19 14.07 28.52 -47.16
C ASN A 19 14.18 27.13 -46.50
N PHE A 20 13.23 26.76 -45.65
CA PHE A 20 13.22 25.50 -44.90
C PHE A 20 11.94 24.67 -45.12
N GLU A 21 11.08 25.04 -46.07
CA GLU A 21 9.82 24.34 -46.38
C GLU A 21 10.00 22.83 -46.60
N LYS A 22 11.16 22.42 -47.12
CA LYS A 22 11.48 21.00 -47.38
C LYS A 22 11.75 20.17 -46.12
N ASP A 23 12.07 20.82 -44.99
CA ASP A 23 12.41 20.16 -43.74
C ASP A 23 11.22 20.18 -42.77
N GLU A 24 10.28 19.24 -42.92
CA GLU A 24 9.07 19.13 -42.07
C GLU A 24 9.39 19.12 -40.56
N LYS A 25 10.52 18.51 -40.17
CA LYS A 25 10.95 18.43 -38.76
C LYS A 25 11.42 19.76 -38.17
N LEU A 26 11.80 20.73 -39.00
CA LEU A 26 12.29 22.04 -38.56
C LEU A 26 11.17 23.09 -38.48
N GLN A 27 10.03 22.84 -39.13
CA GLN A 27 8.87 23.75 -39.15
C GLN A 27 8.43 24.27 -37.77
N PRO A 28 8.27 23.44 -36.72
CA PRO A 28 7.87 23.96 -35.41
C PRO A 28 8.91 24.92 -34.80
N TYR A 29 10.20 24.65 -34.98
CA TYR A 29 11.27 25.53 -34.50
C TYR A 29 11.33 26.84 -35.28
N ILE A 30 11.04 26.79 -36.58
CA ILE A 30 11.02 27.97 -37.44
C ILE A 30 9.83 28.87 -37.09
N SER A 31 8.68 28.30 -36.78
CA SER A 31 7.54 29.06 -36.25
C SER A 31 7.94 29.83 -34.98
N GLU A 32 8.59 29.16 -34.02
CA GLU A 32 9.04 29.80 -32.77
C GLU A 32 10.10 30.90 -33.02
N ILE A 33 10.98 30.71 -34.00
CA ILE A 33 11.95 31.72 -34.43
C ILE A 33 11.22 32.91 -35.07
N ASN A 34 10.23 32.67 -35.92
CA ASN A 34 9.45 33.73 -36.55
C ASN A 34 8.71 34.56 -35.50
N ASP A 35 8.17 33.94 -34.45
CA ASP A 35 7.54 34.66 -33.34
C ASP A 35 8.54 35.56 -32.59
N LYS A 36 9.76 35.06 -32.35
CA LYS A 36 10.86 35.85 -31.77
C LYS A 36 11.30 36.99 -32.68
N VAL A 37 11.32 36.77 -34.00
CA VAL A 37 11.65 37.80 -35.00
C VAL A 37 10.56 38.87 -35.04
N ARG A 38 9.27 38.48 -35.06
CA ARG A 38 8.13 39.39 -35.01
C ARG A 38 8.18 40.29 -33.78
N THR A 39 8.38 39.69 -32.60
CA THR A 39 8.48 40.43 -31.33
C THR A 39 9.71 41.33 -31.23
N PHE A 40 10.81 40.97 -31.89
CA PHE A 40 12.01 41.80 -31.93
C PHE A 40 11.86 43.00 -32.88
N LEU A 41 11.31 42.77 -34.08
CA LEU A 41 11.15 43.81 -35.10
C LEU A 41 10.04 44.81 -34.75
N SER A 42 8.98 44.38 -34.07
CA SER A 42 7.89 45.26 -33.62
C SER A 42 8.33 46.28 -32.56
N LYS A 43 9.38 45.96 -31.78
CA LYS A 43 9.92 46.83 -30.73
C LYS A 43 10.99 47.80 -31.20
N LYS A 44 11.48 47.69 -32.44
CA LYS A 44 12.58 48.53 -32.95
C LYS A 44 12.06 49.66 -33.85
N PRO A 45 12.54 50.91 -33.66
CA PRO A 45 12.31 51.98 -34.62
C PRO A 45 13.01 51.66 -35.96
N LYS A 46 12.38 51.97 -37.11
CA LYS A 46 13.07 51.86 -38.41
C LYS A 46 14.30 52.76 -38.38
N SER A 47 15.48 52.18 -38.57
CA SER A 47 16.68 52.93 -38.89
C SER A 47 16.84 52.95 -40.41
N GLU A 48 17.33 54.07 -40.96
CA GLU A 48 17.61 54.24 -42.40
C GLU A 48 18.60 53.20 -42.97
N LYS A 49 19.29 52.43 -42.11
CA LYS A 49 20.30 51.43 -42.49
C LYS A 49 19.81 49.98 -42.36
N PHE A 50 18.55 49.73 -42.04
CA PHE A 50 18.05 48.36 -41.92
C PHE A 50 17.85 47.73 -43.29
N ASN A 51 18.65 46.70 -43.61
CA ASN A 51 18.48 45.90 -44.83
C ASN A 51 17.81 44.55 -44.48
N PRO A 52 16.55 44.33 -44.90
CA PRO A 52 15.81 43.11 -44.60
C PRO A 52 16.46 41.83 -45.12
N ASP A 53 17.03 41.86 -46.33
CA ASP A 53 17.62 40.66 -46.95
C ASP A 53 18.91 40.22 -46.24
N LYS A 54 19.75 41.19 -45.82
CA LYS A 54 20.93 40.88 -44.99
C LYS A 54 20.53 40.29 -43.64
N PHE A 55 19.44 40.77 -43.04
CA PHE A 55 18.92 40.25 -41.79
C PHE A 55 18.39 38.82 -41.94
N VAL A 56 17.59 38.55 -42.98
CA VAL A 56 17.11 37.20 -43.31
C VAL A 56 18.28 36.24 -43.52
N ASN A 57 19.26 36.61 -44.34
CA ASN A 57 20.44 35.77 -44.59
C ASN A 57 21.24 35.50 -43.31
N TYR A 58 21.38 36.49 -42.43
CA TYR A 58 22.04 36.31 -41.14
C TYR A 58 21.29 35.32 -40.25
N ILE A 59 19.96 35.39 -40.19
CA ILE A 59 19.14 34.46 -39.41
C ILE A 59 19.23 33.05 -39.98
N ILE A 60 19.12 32.89 -41.30
CA ILE A 60 19.29 31.60 -41.99
C ILE A 60 20.65 31.00 -41.66
N GLN A 61 21.73 31.78 -41.79
CA GLN A 61 23.09 31.33 -41.47
C GLN A 61 23.21 30.91 -40.01
N LYS A 62 22.64 31.67 -39.07
CA LYS A 62 22.61 31.31 -37.65
C LYS A 62 21.83 30.04 -37.35
N ILE A 63 20.79 29.74 -38.12
CA ILE A 63 20.03 28.49 -37.99
C ILE A 63 20.90 27.32 -38.46
N GLU A 64 21.49 27.43 -39.65
CA GLU A 64 22.38 26.41 -40.22
C GLU A 64 23.59 26.14 -39.31
N ASP A 65 24.25 27.18 -38.80
CA ASP A 65 25.38 27.06 -37.87
C ASP A 65 25.02 26.34 -36.56
N LYS A 66 23.75 26.43 -36.14
CA LYS A 66 23.23 25.80 -34.91
C LYS A 66 22.72 24.38 -35.14
N LYS A 67 22.56 23.92 -36.37
CA LYS A 67 22.17 22.54 -36.64
C LYS A 67 23.28 21.60 -36.14
N ILE A 68 22.87 20.49 -35.54
CA ILE A 68 23.82 19.45 -35.13
C ILE A 68 24.42 18.84 -36.39
N LYS A 69 25.75 18.72 -36.43
CA LYS A 69 26.45 18.10 -37.57
C LYS A 69 26.04 16.63 -37.69
N SER A 70 25.81 16.17 -38.92
CA SER A 70 25.60 14.74 -39.20
C SER A 70 26.74 13.90 -38.63
N ASN A 71 26.42 12.67 -38.24
CA ASN A 71 27.35 11.70 -37.61
C ASN A 71 27.91 12.11 -36.24
N THR A 72 27.36 13.15 -35.59
CA THR A 72 27.69 13.44 -34.19
C THR A 72 27.19 12.29 -33.30
N HIS A 73 28.04 11.76 -32.43
CA HIS A 73 27.68 10.71 -31.47
C HIS A 73 26.84 11.27 -30.30
N VAL A 74 25.60 11.67 -30.60
CA VAL A 74 24.69 12.30 -29.64
C VAL A 74 24.36 11.43 -28.43
N GLY A 75 24.39 10.09 -28.57
CA GLY A 75 24.18 9.17 -27.46
C GLY A 75 25.26 9.28 -26.39
N ILE A 76 26.54 9.38 -26.79
CA ILE A 76 27.68 9.52 -25.88
C ILE A 76 27.60 10.87 -25.15
N LEU A 77 27.35 11.94 -25.91
CA LEU A 77 27.23 13.30 -25.36
C LEU A 77 26.07 13.42 -24.36
N ALA A 78 24.91 12.83 -24.68
CA ALA A 78 23.77 12.82 -23.78
C ALA A 78 24.06 12.02 -22.50
N ALA A 79 24.68 10.85 -22.63
CA ALA A 79 25.05 10.03 -21.47
C ALA A 79 26.00 10.77 -20.52
N GLN A 80 27.03 11.45 -21.05
CA GLN A 80 27.95 12.25 -20.24
C GLN A 80 27.26 13.45 -19.59
N SER A 81 26.46 14.20 -20.37
CA SER A 81 25.74 15.38 -19.88
C SER A 81 24.74 15.06 -18.78
N ILE A 82 24.16 13.86 -18.76
CA ILE A 82 23.26 13.40 -17.69
C ILE A 82 24.07 12.82 -16.52
N GLY A 83 25.14 12.09 -16.80
CA GLY A 83 25.97 11.44 -15.78
C GLY A 83 26.67 12.43 -14.86
N GLU A 84 27.26 13.49 -15.41
CA GLU A 84 27.99 14.51 -14.64
C GLU A 84 27.16 15.10 -13.48
N PRO A 85 25.96 15.67 -13.71
CA PRO A 85 25.17 16.23 -12.62
C PRO A 85 24.62 15.18 -11.65
N VAL A 86 24.38 13.96 -12.12
CA VAL A 86 23.94 12.86 -11.26
C VAL A 86 25.03 12.48 -10.24
N THR A 87 26.31 12.54 -10.62
CA THR A 87 27.41 12.30 -9.66
C THR A 87 27.49 13.37 -8.58
N GLN A 88 27.26 14.63 -8.95
CA GLN A 88 27.20 15.75 -8.00
C GLN A 88 25.98 15.64 -7.07
N LEU A 89 24.82 15.27 -7.62
CA LEU A 89 23.62 15.00 -6.84
C LEU A 89 23.85 13.85 -5.85
N ALA A 90 24.51 12.77 -6.27
CA ALA A 90 24.85 11.63 -5.42
C ALA A 90 25.79 12.03 -4.26
N LEU A 91 26.81 12.85 -4.50
CA LEU A 91 27.67 13.39 -3.44
C LEU A 91 26.87 14.28 -2.46
N SER A 92 26.03 15.18 -2.98
CA SER A 92 25.18 16.04 -2.15
C SER A 92 24.19 15.25 -1.29
N TYR A 93 23.72 14.11 -1.79
CA TYR A 93 22.87 13.18 -1.07
C TYR A 93 23.58 12.60 0.16
N PHE A 94 24.82 12.14 0.02
CA PHE A 94 25.60 11.62 1.16
C PHE A 94 25.89 12.69 2.22
N HIS A 95 26.14 13.94 1.80
CA HIS A 95 26.34 15.04 2.75
C HIS A 95 25.05 15.40 3.51
N LYS A 96 23.88 15.34 2.85
CA LYS A 96 22.60 15.66 3.47
C LYS A 96 21.98 14.54 4.28
N LEU A 97 22.39 13.29 4.07
CA LEU A 97 22.03 12.18 4.97
C LEU A 97 22.55 12.37 6.42
N ASN A 98 23.57 13.21 6.62
CA ASN A 98 24.10 13.57 7.93
C ASN A 98 23.41 14.79 8.58
N GLY A 99 22.47 15.43 7.86
CA GLY A 99 21.62 16.53 8.35
C GLY A 99 20.14 16.18 8.25
N ASP A 100 19.25 17.01 8.80
CA ASP A 100 17.82 16.73 8.98
C ASP A 100 17.12 16.08 7.77
N LYS A 101 16.21 15.14 8.10
CA LYS A 101 15.59 14.09 7.27
C LYS A 101 14.69 14.54 6.12
N ASP A 102 14.74 15.81 5.75
CA ASP A 102 13.82 16.33 4.76
C ASP A 102 14.51 16.44 3.39
N ASN A 103 14.03 15.56 2.50
CA ASN A 103 13.73 15.91 1.11
C ASN A 103 14.80 15.67 0.02
N ILE A 104 15.48 14.51 -0.03
CA ILE A 104 16.23 14.10 -1.24
C ILE A 104 16.10 12.61 -1.55
N ASP A 105 15.03 12.28 -2.25
CA ASP A 105 14.81 10.95 -2.85
C ASP A 105 15.31 10.87 -4.31
N GLY A 106 15.75 11.98 -4.91
CA GLY A 106 15.99 12.08 -6.37
C GLY A 106 16.97 11.07 -6.97
N VAL A 107 18.08 10.74 -6.28
CA VAL A 107 19.06 9.76 -6.81
C VAL A 107 18.52 8.31 -6.70
N LYS A 108 17.79 7.99 -5.63
CA LYS A 108 17.11 6.70 -5.48
C LYS A 108 15.97 6.55 -6.49
N GLU A 109 15.23 7.63 -6.71
CA GLU A 109 14.15 7.70 -7.69
C GLU A 109 14.71 7.50 -9.12
N LEU A 110 15.81 8.18 -9.47
CA LEU A 110 16.51 7.99 -10.74
C LEU A 110 16.97 6.53 -10.93
N HIS A 111 17.49 5.92 -9.87
CA HIS A 111 17.88 4.51 -9.89
C HIS A 111 16.69 3.58 -10.18
N ASN A 112 15.55 3.85 -9.57
CA ASN A 112 14.35 3.01 -9.72
C ASN A 112 13.74 3.16 -11.12
N ILE A 113 13.68 4.39 -11.64
CA ILE A 113 13.23 4.70 -13.01
C ILE A 113 14.13 4.00 -14.03
N THR A 114 15.45 4.18 -13.92
CA THR A 114 16.42 3.53 -14.82
C THR A 114 16.41 2.01 -14.72
N LYS A 115 16.04 1.43 -13.58
CA LYS A 115 15.91 -0.03 -13.42
C LYS A 115 14.58 -0.61 -13.86
N ASN A 116 13.59 0.21 -14.23
CA ASN A 116 12.22 -0.24 -14.48
C ASN A 116 11.66 -1.09 -13.30
N LYS A 117 12.03 -0.74 -12.06
CA LYS A 117 11.61 -1.44 -10.83
C LYS A 117 10.54 -0.67 -10.06
N VAL A 118 9.76 0.09 -10.80
CA VAL A 118 8.75 0.97 -10.21
C VAL A 118 7.51 0.11 -9.96
N ASP A 119 7.54 -0.69 -8.89
CA ASP A 119 6.41 -1.54 -8.49
C ASP A 119 5.38 -0.76 -7.65
N TYR A 120 5.63 0.53 -7.44
CA TYR A 120 4.81 1.43 -6.65
C TYR A 120 4.56 2.74 -7.40
N ASP A 121 3.38 3.28 -7.20
CA ASP A 121 2.99 4.62 -7.59
C ASP A 121 3.47 5.65 -6.56
N VAL A 122 3.71 6.87 -7.02
CA VAL A 122 3.89 8.04 -6.15
C VAL A 122 2.97 9.15 -6.64
N VAL A 123 2.13 9.67 -5.76
CA VAL A 123 1.17 10.73 -6.06
C VAL A 123 1.41 11.94 -5.16
N GLU A 124 1.42 13.12 -5.78
CA GLU A 124 1.35 14.43 -5.12
C GLU A 124 -0.14 14.82 -5.03
N PHE A 125 -0.72 14.75 -3.83
CA PHE A 125 -2.08 15.21 -3.55
C PHE A 125 -2.09 16.68 -3.12
N TYR A 126 -2.86 17.48 -3.84
CA TYR A 126 -3.16 18.87 -3.50
C TYR A 126 -4.49 18.95 -2.76
N LEU A 127 -4.57 19.83 -1.77
CA LEU A 127 -5.82 20.08 -1.05
C LEU A 127 -6.67 21.11 -1.79
N LYS A 128 -8.01 21.03 -1.69
CA LYS A 128 -8.92 22.00 -2.34
C LYS A 128 -8.72 23.44 -1.85
N SER A 129 -8.47 23.63 -0.56
CA SER A 129 -8.20 24.94 0.04
C SER A 129 -6.82 24.98 0.67
N LYS A 130 -6.14 26.13 0.51
CA LYS A 130 -4.84 26.40 1.14
C LYS A 130 -4.98 26.69 2.64
N ASP A 131 -6.11 27.27 3.02
CA ASP A 131 -6.39 27.82 4.35
C ASP A 131 -6.88 26.78 5.36
N TYR A 132 -6.81 25.48 5.03
CA TYR A 132 -7.16 24.45 6.00
C TYR A 132 -6.28 24.51 7.25
N ASP A 133 -6.93 24.42 8.41
CA ASP A 133 -6.27 24.38 9.70
C ASP A 133 -5.25 23.24 9.80
N SER A 134 -4.20 23.45 10.59
CA SER A 134 -3.20 22.43 10.94
C SER A 134 -3.84 21.14 11.46
N ASN A 135 -4.92 21.26 12.24
CA ASN A 135 -5.65 20.11 12.77
C ASN A 135 -6.39 19.32 11.67
N LEU A 136 -7.00 20.01 10.70
CA LEU A 136 -7.67 19.36 9.58
C LEU A 136 -6.65 18.69 8.66
N LYS A 137 -5.53 19.36 8.34
CA LYS A 137 -4.42 18.80 7.57
C LYS A 137 -3.90 17.49 8.19
N LYS A 138 -3.74 17.46 9.52
CA LYS A 138 -3.36 16.23 10.26
C LYS A 138 -4.43 15.14 10.18
N LYS A 139 -5.72 15.49 10.24
CA LYS A 139 -6.81 14.52 10.07
C LYS A 139 -6.80 13.89 8.68
N ILE A 140 -6.61 14.70 7.64
CA ILE A 140 -6.50 14.22 6.24
C ILE A 140 -5.28 13.32 6.08
N LEU A 141 -4.12 13.73 6.63
CA LEU A 141 -2.90 12.93 6.60
C LEU A 141 -3.11 11.54 7.24
N ASN A 142 -3.77 11.51 8.40
CA ASN A 142 -4.06 10.27 9.11
C ASN A 142 -5.09 9.41 8.36
N SER A 143 -6.08 10.02 7.71
CA SER A 143 -7.10 9.26 6.96
C SER A 143 -6.56 8.67 5.66
N MET A 144 -5.46 9.18 5.11
CA MET A 144 -4.79 8.59 3.95
C MET A 144 -3.83 7.46 4.32
N ARG A 145 -3.40 7.36 5.58
CA ARG A 145 -2.46 6.32 6.01
C ARG A 145 -3.18 4.99 6.18
N TYR A 146 -2.72 3.98 5.44
CA TYR A 146 -3.17 2.61 5.63
C TYR A 146 -2.76 2.09 7.00
N ILE A 147 -3.74 1.65 7.78
CA ILE A 147 -3.53 1.02 9.08
C ILE A 147 -4.42 -0.23 9.11
N ALA A 148 -3.80 -1.39 9.18
CA ALA A 148 -4.51 -2.66 9.35
C ALA A 148 -4.73 -2.95 10.85
N LEU A 149 -5.67 -3.85 11.14
CA LEU A 149 -5.86 -4.34 12.51
C LEU A 149 -4.56 -4.96 13.07
N ASN A 150 -3.84 -5.70 12.23
CA ASN A 150 -2.55 -6.29 12.58
C ASN A 150 -1.49 -5.28 13.05
N ASP A 151 -1.57 -4.01 12.63
CA ASP A 151 -0.60 -2.98 13.05
C ASP A 151 -0.86 -2.46 14.47
N VAL A 152 -2.04 -2.75 15.02
CA VAL A 152 -2.51 -2.24 16.32
C VAL A 152 -2.68 -3.36 17.34
N VAL A 153 -2.92 -4.59 16.91
CA VAL A 153 -3.07 -5.75 17.80
C VAL A 153 -1.69 -6.26 18.25
N LEU A 154 -1.52 -6.47 19.56
CA LEU A 154 -0.35 -7.13 20.14
C LEU A 154 -0.47 -8.64 20.07
N ASP A 155 -1.63 -9.16 20.46
CA ASP A 155 -1.86 -10.58 20.59
C ASP A 155 -3.35 -10.92 20.39
N VAL A 156 -3.62 -12.16 20.00
CA VAL A 156 -4.97 -12.69 19.85
C VAL A 156 -5.09 -14.00 20.60
N VAL A 157 -6.00 -14.05 21.56
CA VAL A 157 -6.31 -15.25 22.33
C VAL A 157 -7.68 -15.76 21.91
N TYR A 158 -7.73 -17.04 21.54
CA TYR A 158 -8.96 -17.76 21.25
C TYR A 158 -8.97 -19.05 22.07
N ASP A 159 -9.96 -19.19 22.94
CA ASP A 159 -10.12 -20.35 23.83
C ASP A 159 -11.25 -21.31 23.38
N GLY A 160 -11.80 -21.08 22.18
CA GLY A 160 -12.95 -21.81 21.65
C GLY A 160 -14.25 -21.02 21.77
N PHE A 161 -14.45 -20.30 22.88
CA PHE A 161 -15.71 -19.60 23.18
C PHE A 161 -15.60 -18.08 23.08
N CYS A 162 -14.42 -17.55 23.43
CA CYS A 162 -14.11 -16.14 23.45
C CYS A 162 -12.90 -15.85 22.55
N LEU A 163 -13.03 -14.84 21.71
CA LEU A 163 -11.97 -14.30 20.88
C LEU A 163 -11.59 -12.92 21.40
N ARG A 164 -10.37 -12.80 21.95
CA ARG A 164 -9.83 -11.56 22.52
C ARG A 164 -8.71 -11.00 21.66
N PHE A 165 -8.84 -9.75 21.24
CA PHE A 165 -7.79 -8.96 20.58
C PHE A 165 -7.16 -8.00 21.58
N PHE A 166 -5.92 -8.22 21.97
CA PHE A 166 -5.16 -7.31 22.84
C PHE A 166 -4.55 -6.18 22.01
N LEU A 167 -4.80 -4.93 22.39
CA LEU A 167 -4.39 -3.77 21.63
C LEU A 167 -3.09 -3.16 22.16
N CYS A 168 -2.22 -2.76 21.24
CA CYS A 168 -0.97 -2.08 21.56
C CYS A 168 -1.22 -0.62 21.95
N LYS A 169 -0.99 -0.30 23.23
CA LYS A 169 -1.05 1.07 23.76
C LYS A 169 -0.21 2.04 22.93
N GLN A 170 1.03 1.66 22.57
CA GLN A 170 1.94 2.49 21.78
C GLN A 170 1.40 2.75 20.36
N ALA A 171 0.85 1.73 19.69
CA ALA A 171 0.26 1.88 18.36
C ALA A 171 -0.98 2.78 18.40
N ILE A 172 -1.86 2.59 19.40
CA ILE A 172 -3.04 3.45 19.62
C ILE A 172 -2.63 4.93 19.76
N PHE A 173 -1.63 5.24 20.59
CA PHE A 173 -1.17 6.62 20.77
C PHE A 173 -0.49 7.19 19.52
N LYS A 174 0.35 6.38 18.86
CA LYS A 174 1.04 6.76 17.62
C LYS A 174 0.04 7.09 16.51
N TYR A 175 -1.03 6.31 16.41
CA TYR A 175 -2.02 6.43 15.35
C TYR A 175 -3.24 7.28 15.72
N LYS A 176 -3.41 7.62 17.00
CA LYS A 176 -4.54 8.38 17.56
C LYS A 176 -5.90 7.76 17.22
N ILE A 177 -5.97 6.43 17.27
CA ILE A 177 -7.19 5.68 16.99
C ILE A 177 -7.81 5.23 18.31
N HIS A 178 -9.08 5.59 18.54
CA HIS A 178 -9.78 5.15 19.73
C HIS A 178 -10.20 3.66 19.61
N PRO A 179 -10.07 2.82 20.66
CA PRO A 179 -10.46 1.40 20.61
C PRO A 179 -11.88 1.13 20.13
N LYS A 180 -12.84 2.01 20.42
CA LYS A 180 -14.22 1.94 19.87
C LYS A 180 -14.27 1.98 18.34
N ILE A 181 -13.39 2.75 17.69
CA ILE A 181 -13.32 2.79 16.22
C ILE A 181 -12.84 1.43 15.70
N ILE A 182 -11.83 0.86 16.36
CA ILE A 182 -11.29 -0.47 16.02
C ILE A 182 -12.39 -1.53 16.13
N PHE A 183 -13.15 -1.51 17.22
CA PHE A 183 -14.29 -2.39 17.43
C PHE A 183 -15.32 -2.29 16.30
N ASN A 184 -15.74 -1.08 15.93
CA ASN A 184 -16.70 -0.87 14.84
C ASN A 184 -16.18 -1.40 13.50
N CYS A 185 -14.90 -1.16 13.18
CA CYS A 185 -14.28 -1.67 11.95
C CYS A 185 -14.24 -3.20 11.90
N ILE A 186 -13.96 -3.86 13.03
CA ILE A 186 -14.01 -5.33 13.13
C ILE A 186 -15.44 -5.80 12.87
N LYS A 187 -16.43 -5.20 13.54
CA LYS A 187 -17.84 -5.60 13.40
C LYS A 187 -18.35 -5.43 11.96
N GLU A 188 -18.08 -4.29 11.33
CA GLU A 188 -18.47 -4.01 9.95
C GLU A 188 -17.85 -5.02 8.96
N TYR A 189 -16.58 -5.41 9.17
CA TYR A 189 -15.93 -6.43 8.36
C TYR A 189 -16.55 -7.82 8.55
N LEU A 190 -16.88 -8.20 9.79
CA LEU A 190 -17.51 -9.48 10.09
C LEU A 190 -18.91 -9.58 9.48
N GLU A 191 -19.70 -8.49 9.52
CA GLU A 191 -21.01 -8.40 8.88
C GLU A 191 -20.91 -8.52 7.36
N LYS A 192 -20.00 -7.78 6.71
CA LYS A 192 -19.78 -7.84 5.26
C LYS A 192 -19.33 -9.22 4.77
N THR A 193 -18.58 -9.94 5.58
CA THR A 193 -18.09 -11.28 5.25
C THR A 193 -19.08 -12.40 5.60
N GLY A 194 -20.23 -12.07 6.20
CA GLY A 194 -21.22 -13.05 6.66
C GLY A 194 -20.68 -13.97 7.75
N ASN A 195 -19.67 -13.52 8.50
CA ASN A 195 -18.98 -14.34 9.49
C ASN A 195 -19.87 -14.53 10.73
N SER A 196 -19.98 -15.75 11.24
CA SER A 196 -20.80 -16.09 12.40
C SER A 196 -20.40 -15.33 13.68
N ILE A 197 -19.15 -14.85 13.79
CA ILE A 197 -18.68 -13.98 14.88
C ILE A 197 -19.51 -12.68 14.98
N SER A 198 -20.12 -12.21 13.87
CA SER A 198 -20.99 -11.02 13.90
C SER A 198 -22.17 -11.14 14.87
N LYS A 199 -22.60 -12.38 15.18
CA LYS A 199 -23.71 -12.68 16.09
C LYS A 199 -23.26 -12.85 17.55
N TRP A 200 -21.95 -12.85 17.81
CA TRP A 200 -21.39 -13.02 19.14
C TRP A 200 -21.57 -11.74 19.96
N ASP A 201 -21.71 -11.91 21.27
CA ASP A 201 -21.68 -10.77 22.20
C ASP A 201 -20.28 -10.16 22.19
N SER A 202 -20.18 -8.85 22.41
CA SER A 202 -18.89 -8.17 22.26
C SER A 202 -18.66 -7.08 23.30
N ILE A 203 -17.45 -7.03 23.85
CA ILE A 203 -17.06 -6.12 24.93
C ILE A 203 -15.77 -5.39 24.53
N VAL A 204 -15.72 -4.09 24.81
CA VAL A 204 -14.50 -3.28 24.66
C VAL A 204 -14.01 -2.90 26.04
N ASN A 205 -12.92 -3.51 26.48
CA ASN A 205 -12.28 -3.18 27.75
C ASN A 205 -11.23 -2.08 27.54
N LEU A 206 -11.51 -0.89 28.06
CA LEU A 206 -10.61 0.27 27.91
C LEU A 206 -9.47 0.30 28.94
N THR A 207 -9.62 -0.39 30.08
CA THR A 207 -8.59 -0.43 31.13
C THR A 207 -7.47 -1.40 30.76
N GLU A 208 -7.83 -2.59 30.27
CA GLU A 208 -6.90 -3.63 29.85
C GLU A 208 -6.62 -3.61 28.34
N LEU A 209 -7.29 -2.72 27.60
CA LEU A 209 -7.10 -2.49 26.17
C LEU A 209 -7.28 -3.76 25.33
N TYR A 210 -8.36 -4.50 25.54
CA TYR A 210 -8.74 -5.60 24.67
C TYR A 210 -10.17 -5.47 24.14
N ILE A 211 -10.41 -6.12 23.00
CA ILE A 211 -11.74 -6.28 22.41
C ILE A 211 -12.06 -7.77 22.45
N GLU A 212 -13.16 -8.13 23.08
CA GLU A 212 -13.60 -9.52 23.23
C GLU A 212 -14.90 -9.75 22.45
N PHE A 213 -14.95 -10.88 21.76
CA PHE A 213 -16.18 -11.44 21.17
C PHE A 213 -16.44 -12.78 21.84
N SER A 214 -17.60 -12.94 22.48
CA SER A 214 -18.00 -14.12 23.23
C SER A 214 -19.19 -14.80 22.56
N GLN A 215 -19.09 -16.10 22.33
CA GLN A 215 -20.21 -16.87 21.79
C GLN A 215 -21.43 -16.77 22.69
N PRO A 216 -22.66 -16.75 22.15
CA PRO A 216 -23.88 -16.72 22.96
C PRO A 216 -23.94 -17.84 24.01
N ALA A 217 -23.34 -18.99 23.69
CA ALA A 217 -23.25 -20.14 24.57
C ALA A 217 -22.25 -19.97 25.73
N SER A 218 -21.36 -18.97 25.73
CA SER A 218 -20.44 -18.72 26.84
C SER A 218 -21.21 -18.41 28.13
N LYS A 219 -22.30 -17.64 28.05
CA LYS A 219 -23.18 -17.33 29.19
C LYS A 219 -23.83 -18.56 29.81
N LEU A 220 -24.12 -19.59 28.99
CA LEU A 220 -24.64 -20.86 29.48
C LEU A 220 -23.55 -21.61 30.24
N LEU A 221 -22.32 -21.63 29.74
CA LEU A 221 -21.18 -22.28 30.40
C LEU A 221 -20.83 -21.58 31.73
N ASP A 222 -20.74 -20.26 31.72
CA ASP A 222 -20.50 -19.46 32.94
C ASP A 222 -21.59 -19.74 34.00
N TRP A 223 -22.86 -19.80 33.58
CA TRP A 223 -23.97 -20.15 34.48
C TRP A 223 -23.86 -21.59 35.00
N LEU A 224 -23.47 -22.55 34.17
CA LEU A 224 -23.26 -23.94 34.60
C LEU A 224 -22.14 -24.04 35.64
N ASP A 225 -21.03 -23.31 35.42
CA ASP A 225 -19.90 -23.26 36.34
C ASP A 225 -20.27 -22.59 37.67
N GLU A 226 -20.98 -21.45 37.64
CA GLU A 226 -21.50 -20.78 38.85
C GLU A 226 -22.42 -21.68 39.68
N ASN A 227 -23.19 -22.55 39.02
CA ASN A 227 -24.11 -23.49 39.68
C ASN A 227 -23.49 -24.88 39.95
N GLN A 228 -22.18 -25.05 39.71
CA GLN A 228 -21.43 -26.30 39.91
C GLN A 228 -22.05 -27.50 39.17
N VAL A 229 -22.51 -27.30 37.94
CA VAL A 229 -23.09 -28.35 37.10
C VAL A 229 -22.00 -28.94 36.23
N GLU A 230 -21.81 -30.26 36.29
CA GLU A 230 -20.85 -30.96 35.44
C GLU A 230 -21.35 -31.00 34.00
N TYR A 231 -20.51 -30.62 33.04
CA TYR A 231 -20.80 -30.70 31.62
C TYR A 231 -19.58 -31.15 30.82
N ILE A 232 -19.82 -31.73 29.64
CA ILE A 232 -18.81 -32.04 28.63
C ILE A 232 -19.16 -31.27 27.37
N VAL A 233 -18.19 -30.53 26.85
CA VAL A 233 -18.26 -29.94 25.51
C VAL A 233 -17.44 -30.81 24.57
N ASP A 234 -18.09 -31.40 23.58
CA ASP A 234 -17.47 -31.94 22.38
C ASP A 234 -17.97 -31.15 21.16
N MET A 235 -17.20 -31.14 20.08
CA MET A 235 -17.29 -30.22 18.93
C MET A 235 -18.72 -29.88 18.47
N GLU A 236 -19.61 -30.88 18.38
CA GLU A 236 -21.00 -30.74 17.92
C GLU A 236 -22.03 -30.85 19.05
N ILE A 237 -21.59 -31.22 20.26
CA ILE A 237 -22.46 -31.71 21.32
C ILE A 237 -22.03 -31.12 22.67
N LEU A 238 -22.93 -30.37 23.30
CA LEU A 238 -22.82 -30.02 24.71
C LEU A 238 -23.67 -30.99 25.54
N CYS A 239 -23.02 -31.74 26.43
CA CYS A 239 -23.64 -32.67 27.36
C CYS A 239 -23.67 -32.07 28.77
N ILE A 240 -24.86 -31.81 29.32
CA ILE A 240 -25.03 -31.33 30.71
C ILE A 240 -25.45 -32.53 31.57
N PHE A 241 -24.64 -32.91 32.56
CA PHE A 241 -24.98 -34.03 33.45
C PHE A 241 -26.04 -33.61 34.45
N LYS A 242 -27.04 -34.48 34.64
CA LYS A 242 -27.96 -34.31 35.76
C LYS A 242 -27.21 -34.66 37.06
N PRO A 243 -27.28 -33.83 38.12
CA PRO A 243 -26.76 -34.20 39.43
C PRO A 243 -27.35 -35.56 39.86
N ASN A 244 -26.54 -36.62 39.83
CA ASN A 244 -26.96 -37.97 40.23
C ASN A 244 -26.63 -38.24 41.70
N ILE A 245 -27.71 -38.42 42.47
CA ILE A 245 -28.07 -39.31 43.60
C ILE A 245 -26.98 -40.00 44.45
N ASN A 246 -25.73 -40.19 44.03
CA ASN A 246 -24.69 -40.79 44.87
C ASN A 246 -23.29 -40.25 44.53
N LYS A 247 -22.90 -39.12 45.14
CA LYS A 247 -21.49 -38.77 45.32
C LYS A 247 -21.00 -39.35 46.63
N ASN A 248 -20.78 -40.67 46.69
CA ASN A 248 -19.77 -41.19 47.60
C ASN A 248 -18.40 -40.93 46.97
N LYS A 249 -17.59 -40.15 47.69
CA LYS A 249 -16.24 -39.72 47.36
C LYS A 249 -15.39 -40.89 46.82
N ILE A 250 -15.00 -40.85 45.54
CA ILE A 250 -13.80 -41.56 45.11
C ILE A 250 -12.62 -40.67 45.54
N LYS A 251 -12.04 -40.97 46.70
CA LYS A 251 -10.67 -40.55 46.99
C LYS A 251 -9.76 -41.47 46.18
N VAL A 252 -9.02 -40.88 45.24
CA VAL A 252 -7.84 -41.53 44.66
C VAL A 252 -6.71 -41.25 45.64
N ASP A 253 -6.41 -42.21 46.51
CA ASP A 253 -5.17 -42.19 47.27
C ASP A 253 -4.07 -42.82 46.38
N GLU A 254 -3.15 -41.98 45.93
CA GLU A 254 -1.85 -42.42 45.43
C GLU A 254 -1.04 -42.96 46.60
N THR A 255 -0.70 -44.26 46.60
CA THR A 255 0.61 -44.83 46.98
C THR A 255 0.55 -46.36 47.00
N GLY A 256 1.70 -47.00 46.82
CA GLY A 256 1.84 -48.39 46.40
C GLY A 256 1.79 -49.46 47.51
N GLU A 257 1.69 -50.68 47.01
CA GLU A 257 2.16 -51.97 47.56
C GLU A 257 1.35 -52.74 48.65
N THR A 258 0.86 -53.91 48.19
CA THR A 258 0.88 -55.26 48.79
C THR A 258 0.25 -55.53 50.17
N ASN A 259 -0.82 -56.35 50.22
CA ASN A 259 -0.79 -57.78 50.62
C ASN A 259 -2.17 -58.30 51.07
N ASP A 260 -2.32 -59.62 50.87
CA ASP A 260 -3.46 -60.48 51.24
C ASP A 260 -3.90 -60.39 52.71
N ASN A 261 -5.22 -60.40 52.91
CA ASN A 261 -6.01 -61.31 53.77
C ASN A 261 -7.26 -60.59 54.32
N SER A 262 -8.39 -61.28 54.23
CA SER A 262 -9.71 -60.92 54.78
C SER A 262 -9.64 -60.37 56.21
N PRO A 263 -10.57 -59.47 56.57
CA PRO A 263 -11.57 -59.95 57.54
C PRO A 263 -13.00 -59.45 57.27
N ASP A 264 -13.94 -60.23 57.79
CA ASP A 264 -15.32 -59.86 58.10
C ASP A 264 -15.44 -58.45 58.67
N ILE A 265 -16.56 -57.75 58.43
CA ILE A 265 -17.35 -57.07 59.48
C ILE A 265 -18.71 -56.64 58.90
N SER A 266 -19.73 -57.07 59.66
CA SER A 266 -21.16 -56.79 59.68
C SER A 266 -21.68 -55.45 59.14
N TYR A 267 -22.83 -55.56 58.47
CA TYR A 267 -23.82 -54.50 58.27
C TYR A 267 -24.29 -53.92 59.61
N SER A 268 -24.27 -52.59 59.70
CA SER A 268 -25.16 -51.85 60.59
C SER A 268 -25.91 -50.81 59.76
N ASP A 269 -27.19 -51.08 59.55
CA ASP A 269 -28.17 -50.18 58.98
C ASP A 269 -28.23 -48.89 59.80
N ASN A 270 -28.18 -47.75 59.11
CA ASN A 270 -28.79 -46.49 59.54
C ASN A 270 -29.20 -45.75 58.26
N ASP A 271 -30.40 -46.11 57.79
CA ASP A 271 -31.22 -45.29 56.91
C ASP A 271 -31.57 -43.99 57.65
N ASP A 272 -31.26 -42.82 57.07
CA ASP A 272 -32.04 -41.56 57.21
C ASP A 272 -31.47 -40.33 56.45
N ASP A 273 -30.61 -40.47 55.42
CA ASP A 273 -30.04 -39.34 54.66
C ASP A 273 -30.44 -39.28 53.15
N SER A 274 -31.38 -40.11 52.70
CA SER A 274 -31.77 -40.20 51.28
C SER A 274 -32.76 -39.11 50.83
N ASN A 275 -33.71 -38.70 51.66
CA ASN A 275 -34.81 -37.81 51.25
C ASN A 275 -34.40 -36.34 51.04
N SER A 276 -33.43 -35.82 51.79
CA SER A 276 -32.98 -34.42 51.69
C SER A 276 -32.18 -34.17 50.40
N ASN A 277 -31.38 -35.16 49.99
CA ASN A 277 -30.58 -35.13 48.77
C ASN A 277 -31.45 -35.26 47.52
N GLU A 278 -32.51 -36.08 47.54
CA GLU A 278 -33.45 -36.21 46.42
C GLU A 278 -34.21 -34.91 46.12
N LEU A 279 -34.68 -34.20 47.16
CA LEU A 279 -35.38 -32.91 47.04
C LEU A 279 -34.48 -31.76 46.54
N GLN A 280 -33.21 -31.73 46.94
CA GLN A 280 -32.25 -30.73 46.42
C GLN A 280 -31.87 -31.01 44.97
N ASN A 281 -31.82 -32.28 44.56
CA ASN A 281 -31.45 -32.68 43.21
C ASN A 281 -32.60 -32.48 42.21
N THR A 282 -33.86 -32.71 42.61
CA THR A 282 -35.03 -32.36 41.79
C THR A 282 -35.12 -30.85 41.58
N ALA A 283 -34.91 -30.05 42.62
CA ALA A 283 -34.87 -28.58 42.52
C ALA A 283 -33.75 -28.08 41.58
N LYS A 284 -32.55 -28.66 41.64
CA LYS A 284 -31.44 -28.31 40.72
C LYS A 284 -31.74 -28.69 39.27
N ASN A 285 -32.37 -29.85 39.03
CA ASN A 285 -32.80 -30.26 37.69
C ASN A 285 -33.89 -29.34 37.13
N GLU A 286 -34.85 -28.92 37.96
CA GLU A 286 -35.87 -27.93 37.58
C GLU A 286 -35.26 -26.56 37.26
N LEU A 287 -34.23 -26.13 37.99
CA LEU A 287 -33.50 -24.88 37.69
C LEU A 287 -32.81 -24.93 36.31
N ILE A 288 -32.19 -26.06 35.96
CA ILE A 288 -31.55 -26.24 34.64
C ILE A 288 -32.61 -26.18 33.52
N ILE A 289 -33.72 -26.92 33.67
CA ILE A 289 -34.81 -26.93 32.68
C ILE A 289 -35.42 -25.53 32.52
N ASN A 290 -35.65 -24.81 33.63
CA ASN A 290 -36.18 -23.46 33.59
C ASN A 290 -35.22 -22.49 32.87
N TYR A 291 -33.92 -22.59 33.11
CA TYR A 291 -32.93 -21.77 32.42
C TYR A 291 -32.90 -22.06 30.91
N LEU A 292 -32.90 -23.33 30.52
CA LEU A 292 -32.89 -23.75 29.10
C LEU A 292 -34.15 -23.28 28.36
N ASN A 293 -35.33 -23.42 28.99
CA ASN A 293 -36.60 -22.99 28.42
C ASN A 293 -36.74 -21.47 28.34
N ASN A 294 -36.32 -20.74 29.38
CA ASN A 294 -36.35 -19.27 29.38
C ASN A 294 -35.44 -18.68 28.28
N ASN A 295 -34.32 -19.35 27.98
CA ASN A 295 -33.39 -18.95 26.93
C ASN A 295 -33.68 -19.60 25.56
N LYS A 296 -34.79 -20.34 25.41
CA LYS A 296 -35.22 -21.02 24.17
C LYS A 296 -34.16 -21.95 23.56
N ILE A 297 -33.37 -22.60 24.41
CA ILE A 297 -32.30 -23.49 24.00
C ILE A 297 -32.89 -24.89 23.73
N LYS A 298 -32.64 -25.45 22.54
CA LYS A 298 -33.13 -26.79 22.19
C LYS A 298 -32.23 -27.85 22.82
N PHE A 299 -32.82 -28.80 23.55
CA PHE A 299 -32.10 -29.91 24.17
C PHE A 299 -32.86 -31.23 23.99
N GLU A 300 -32.15 -32.34 23.92
CA GLU A 300 -32.70 -33.69 24.02
C GLU A 300 -32.42 -34.27 25.41
N ASP A 301 -33.45 -34.81 26.07
CA ASP A 301 -33.28 -35.52 27.34
C ASP A 301 -32.91 -36.99 27.08
N LYS A 302 -31.71 -37.41 27.48
CA LYS A 302 -31.23 -38.81 27.38
C LYS A 302 -31.25 -39.53 28.73
N GLY A 303 -32.05 -39.04 29.68
CA GLY A 303 -32.20 -39.62 31.01
C GLY A 303 -31.11 -39.15 31.98
N LYS A 304 -29.84 -39.52 31.77
CA LYS A 304 -28.71 -39.17 32.66
C LYS A 304 -28.07 -37.80 32.38
N TYR A 305 -28.28 -37.26 31.18
CA TYR A 305 -27.72 -35.99 30.73
C TYR A 305 -28.67 -35.33 29.72
N TYR A 306 -28.55 -34.01 29.58
CA TYR A 306 -29.18 -33.23 28.50
C TYR A 306 -28.16 -33.06 27.36
N LEU A 307 -28.60 -33.34 26.13
CA LEU A 307 -27.81 -33.19 24.92
C LEU A 307 -28.24 -31.92 24.19
N LEU A 308 -27.33 -31.00 23.95
CA LEU A 308 -27.58 -29.78 23.20
C LEU A 308 -26.79 -29.82 21.90
N ASN A 309 -27.44 -29.44 20.80
CA ASN A 309 -26.72 -29.13 19.57
C ASN A 309 -25.98 -27.83 19.82
N SER A 310 -24.66 -27.86 19.67
CA SER A 310 -23.85 -26.83 20.30
C SER A 310 -23.89 -25.47 19.59
N ASP A 311 -24.26 -25.47 18.29
CA ASP A 311 -24.14 -24.34 17.37
C ASP A 311 -22.74 -23.65 17.45
N PHE A 312 -21.72 -24.35 17.97
CA PHE A 312 -20.40 -23.79 18.23
C PHE A 312 -19.71 -23.48 16.90
N VAL A 313 -19.19 -22.27 16.80
CA VAL A 313 -18.41 -21.86 15.64
C VAL A 313 -16.93 -21.94 16.01
N GLU A 314 -16.27 -22.96 15.50
CA GLU A 314 -14.81 -23.08 15.64
C GLU A 314 -14.10 -22.15 14.65
N LEU A 315 -13.18 -21.34 15.18
CA LEU A 315 -12.36 -20.45 14.36
C LEU A 315 -11.00 -21.07 14.07
N ASN A 316 -10.78 -21.43 12.82
CA ASN A 316 -9.45 -21.85 12.35
C ASN A 316 -8.45 -20.68 12.43
N ASN A 317 -7.18 -21.00 12.72
CA ASN A 317 -6.06 -20.04 12.70
C ASN A 317 -5.99 -19.21 11.39
N ASN A 318 -6.37 -19.81 10.26
CA ASN A 318 -6.44 -19.12 8.98
C ASN A 318 -7.56 -18.07 8.92
N GLY A 319 -8.68 -18.30 9.61
CA GLY A 319 -9.78 -17.34 9.74
C GLY A 319 -9.35 -16.11 10.54
N ILE A 320 -8.68 -16.32 11.67
CA ILE A 320 -8.16 -15.24 12.53
C ILE A 320 -7.13 -14.40 11.75
N LYS A 321 -6.18 -15.04 11.05
CA LYS A 321 -5.21 -14.34 10.20
C LYS A 321 -5.86 -13.49 9.09
N LYS A 322 -6.97 -13.98 8.49
CA LYS A 322 -7.71 -13.21 7.50
C LYS A 322 -8.34 -11.96 8.11
N ILE A 323 -8.90 -12.05 9.32
CA ILE A 323 -9.47 -10.90 10.03
C ILE A 323 -8.36 -9.87 10.31
N LEU A 324 -7.23 -10.28 10.88
CA LEU A 324 -6.12 -9.39 11.21
C LEU A 324 -5.57 -8.61 9.99
N ASN A 325 -5.45 -9.27 8.84
CA ASN A 325 -4.86 -8.66 7.64
C ASN A 325 -5.84 -7.88 6.77
N ASN A 326 -7.13 -8.21 6.81
CA ASN A 326 -8.12 -7.58 5.92
C ASN A 326 -8.96 -6.50 6.61
N VAL A 327 -9.06 -6.49 7.94
CA VAL A 327 -9.72 -5.38 8.65
C VAL A 327 -8.87 -4.12 8.50
N VAL A 328 -9.44 -3.12 7.82
CA VAL A 328 -8.83 -1.81 7.60
C VAL A 328 -9.37 -0.84 8.65
N LEU A 329 -8.47 -0.26 9.45
CA LEU A 329 -8.83 0.72 10.48
C LEU A 329 -8.86 2.14 9.94
N SER A 330 -7.98 2.44 8.98
CA SER A 330 -7.92 3.74 8.30
C SER A 330 -7.16 3.62 6.99
N GLY A 331 -7.42 4.54 6.06
CA GLY A 331 -6.73 4.64 4.78
C GLY A 331 -7.15 3.61 3.74
N THR A 332 -6.44 3.64 2.62
CA THR A 332 -6.67 2.78 1.47
C THR A 332 -5.64 1.66 1.44
N LYS A 333 -6.08 0.43 1.18
CA LYS A 333 -5.20 -0.74 1.10
C LYS A 333 -4.18 -0.54 -0.03
N GLY A 334 -2.90 -0.70 0.27
CA GLY A 334 -1.79 -0.53 -0.67
C GLY A 334 -1.01 0.76 -0.49
N VAL A 335 -1.42 1.68 0.39
CA VAL A 335 -0.58 2.81 0.80
C VAL A 335 0.55 2.32 1.69
N ILE A 336 1.78 2.66 1.33
CA ILE A 336 3.00 2.28 2.04
C ILE A 336 3.50 3.46 2.88
N LYS A 337 3.50 4.66 2.30
CA LYS A 337 4.07 5.86 2.93
C LYS A 337 3.24 7.08 2.61
N VAL A 338 3.04 7.94 3.60
CA VAL A 338 2.39 9.24 3.47
C VAL A 338 3.31 10.28 4.08
N VAL A 339 3.72 11.28 3.31
CA VAL A 339 4.67 12.32 3.71
C VAL A 339 4.06 13.70 3.49
N PRO A 340 3.92 14.54 4.54
CA PRO A 340 3.57 15.94 4.35
C PRO A 340 4.74 16.69 3.74
N LYS A 341 4.49 17.47 2.67
CA LYS A 341 5.47 18.34 2.04
C LYS A 341 4.91 19.77 1.95
N HIS A 342 5.81 20.74 1.94
CA HIS A 342 5.47 22.15 1.72
C HIS A 342 6.16 22.62 0.44
N TYR A 343 5.39 23.16 -0.51
CA TYR A 343 5.91 23.68 -1.76
C TYR A 343 5.32 25.07 -2.02
N ASN A 344 6.16 26.09 -2.13
CA ASN A 344 5.76 27.49 -2.36
C ASN A 344 4.61 27.95 -1.42
N ASP A 345 4.78 27.75 -0.12
CA ASP A 345 3.79 28.03 0.96
C ASP A 345 2.47 27.23 0.91
N GLU A 346 2.37 26.23 0.04
CA GLU A 346 1.23 25.33 -0.02
C GLU A 346 1.55 23.98 0.61
N PHE A 347 0.59 23.43 1.37
CA PHE A 347 0.69 22.10 1.97
C PHE A 347 0.23 21.04 0.97
N ILE A 348 1.10 20.10 0.67
CA ILE A 348 0.86 18.98 -0.25
C ILE A 348 1.15 17.66 0.48
N ILE A 349 0.48 16.59 0.06
CA ILE A 349 0.67 15.26 0.65
C ILE A 349 1.25 14.34 -0.44
N GLU A 350 2.46 13.85 -0.23
CA GLU A 350 3.05 12.84 -1.09
C GLU A 350 2.72 11.45 -0.55
N VAL A 351 2.15 10.59 -1.40
CA VAL A 351 1.78 9.23 -1.05
C VAL A 351 2.47 8.24 -1.96
N THR A 352 3.03 7.19 -1.38
CA THR A 352 3.65 6.06 -2.08
C THR A 352 2.86 4.79 -1.81
N GLY A 353 2.54 4.02 -2.85
CA GLY A 353 1.78 2.78 -2.70
C GLY A 353 1.46 2.10 -4.02
N THR A 354 0.67 1.03 -4.01
CA THR A 354 0.35 0.25 -5.22
C THR A 354 -1.07 0.48 -5.75
N ASN A 355 -1.95 1.09 -4.94
CA ASN A 355 -3.33 1.37 -5.32
C ASN A 355 -3.77 2.70 -4.71
N LEU A 356 -3.36 3.79 -5.36
CA LEU A 356 -3.61 5.15 -4.86
C LEU A 356 -4.88 5.79 -5.45
N GLY A 357 -5.53 5.16 -6.43
CA GLY A 357 -6.75 5.64 -7.08
C GLY A 357 -7.88 6.05 -6.12
N PRO A 358 -8.24 5.23 -5.12
CA PRO A 358 -9.33 5.58 -4.20
C PRO A 358 -9.06 6.84 -3.36
N LEU A 359 -7.80 7.25 -3.17
CA LEU A 359 -7.49 8.47 -2.42
C LEU A 359 -7.91 9.75 -3.14
N PHE A 360 -8.08 9.72 -4.46
CA PHE A 360 -8.59 10.86 -5.22
C PHE A 360 -10.04 11.18 -4.87
N GLU A 361 -10.82 10.21 -4.38
CA GLU A 361 -12.23 10.40 -4.00
C GLU A 361 -12.41 11.16 -2.68
N ASN A 362 -11.33 11.42 -1.95
CA ASN A 362 -11.37 12.16 -0.70
C ASN A 362 -11.89 13.59 -0.92
N GLU A 363 -12.86 14.00 -0.11
CA GLU A 363 -13.56 15.29 -0.23
C GLU A 363 -12.65 16.52 -0.13
N TYR A 364 -11.52 16.40 0.57
CA TYR A 364 -10.58 17.50 0.78
C TYR A 364 -9.49 17.58 -0.29
N VAL A 365 -9.39 16.56 -1.15
CA VAL A 365 -8.40 16.46 -2.22
C VAL A 365 -8.91 17.12 -3.49
N ASP A 366 -8.05 17.93 -4.10
CA ASP A 366 -8.26 18.52 -5.41
C ASP A 366 -7.83 17.53 -6.49
N LYS A 367 -8.81 16.90 -7.16
CA LYS A 367 -8.57 15.88 -8.19
C LYS A 367 -7.85 16.44 -9.41
N ASP A 368 -8.10 17.70 -9.77
CA ASP A 368 -7.60 18.30 -11.01
C ASP A 368 -6.14 18.74 -10.86
N ARG A 369 -5.76 19.16 -9.64
CA ARG A 369 -4.37 19.54 -9.33
C ARG A 369 -3.50 18.38 -8.87
N SER A 370 -4.10 17.35 -8.27
CA SER A 370 -3.37 16.15 -7.83
C SER A 370 -2.89 15.31 -9.00
N ARG A 371 -1.66 14.80 -8.92
CA ARG A 371 -1.04 14.09 -10.04
C ARG A 371 -0.13 12.96 -9.59
N TYR A 372 -0.07 11.92 -10.42
CA TYR A 372 0.97 10.92 -10.32
C TYR A 372 2.30 11.57 -10.67
N ILE A 373 3.21 11.54 -9.70
CA ILE A 373 4.63 11.79 -9.94
C ILE A 373 5.20 10.57 -10.64
N VAL A 374 4.87 9.38 -10.14
CA VAL A 374 5.40 8.08 -10.58
C VAL A 374 4.27 7.11 -10.86
N TYR A 375 4.31 6.51 -12.06
CA TYR A 375 3.46 5.39 -12.44
C TYR A 375 4.19 4.06 -12.20
N GLY A 376 3.56 3.21 -11.39
CA GLY A 376 3.95 1.83 -11.22
C GLY A 376 3.74 1.02 -12.49
N ASN A 377 4.53 -0.03 -12.64
CA ASN A 377 4.45 -0.96 -13.76
C ASN A 377 3.09 -1.67 -13.87
N LEU A 378 2.41 -1.86 -12.73
CA LEU A 378 1.12 -2.52 -12.63
C LEU A 378 -0.06 -1.59 -12.97
N MET A 379 0.14 -0.27 -13.01
CA MET A 379 -0.92 0.67 -13.30
C MET A 379 -1.26 0.64 -14.79
N ASP A 380 -2.53 0.47 -15.14
CA ASP A 380 -2.98 0.47 -16.53
C ASP A 380 -3.05 1.92 -17.06
N VAL A 381 -1.97 2.32 -17.75
CA VAL A 381 -1.79 3.66 -18.31
C VAL A 381 -1.19 3.50 -19.71
N ASP A 382 -1.70 4.30 -20.64
CA ASP A 382 -1.17 4.37 -21.99
C ASP A 382 0.35 4.64 -21.98
N PHE A 383 1.05 3.98 -22.89
CA PHE A 383 2.50 4.02 -22.97
C PHE A 383 3.03 5.43 -23.20
N GLU A 384 2.35 6.25 -24.01
CA GLU A 384 2.76 7.65 -24.24
C GLU A 384 2.69 8.49 -22.97
N SER A 385 1.63 8.30 -22.18
CA SER A 385 1.45 8.97 -20.90
C SER A 385 2.53 8.56 -19.90
N ARG A 386 2.90 7.26 -19.88
CA ARG A 386 4.00 6.74 -19.06
C ARG A 386 5.35 7.31 -19.49
N LYS A 387 5.64 7.34 -20.78
CA LYS A 387 6.85 7.95 -21.36
C LYS A 387 6.97 9.43 -20.99
N LYS A 388 5.88 10.20 -21.11
CA LYS A 388 5.85 11.63 -20.73
C LYS A 388 6.09 11.83 -19.24
N ASN A 389 5.62 10.91 -18.40
CA ASN A 389 5.86 10.94 -16.96
C ASN A 389 7.33 10.66 -16.62
N ILE A 390 7.93 9.62 -17.23
CA ILE A 390 9.38 9.33 -17.11
C ILE A 390 10.20 10.56 -17.52
N LEU A 391 9.87 11.19 -18.66
CA LEU A 391 10.56 12.41 -19.11
C LEU A 391 10.52 13.52 -18.05
N LYS A 392 9.33 13.79 -17.49
CA LYS A 392 9.14 14.83 -16.47
C LYS A 392 9.90 14.53 -15.18
N GLN A 393 9.92 13.27 -14.74
CA GLN A 393 10.69 12.86 -13.56
C GLN A 393 12.18 13.03 -13.78
N LEU A 394 12.70 12.54 -14.90
CA LEU A 394 14.11 12.68 -15.24
C LEU A 394 14.51 14.16 -15.31
N GLN A 395 13.66 15.01 -15.90
CA GLN A 395 13.85 16.46 -15.88
C GLN A 395 13.85 17.02 -14.46
N LYS A 396 12.88 16.67 -13.62
CA LYS A 396 12.81 17.11 -12.21
C LYS A 396 14.08 16.72 -11.46
N ILE A 397 14.53 15.48 -11.59
CA ILE A 397 15.67 14.96 -10.84
C ILE A 397 16.98 15.58 -11.33
N VAL A 398 17.24 15.57 -12.64
CA VAL A 398 18.51 16.03 -13.21
C VAL A 398 18.64 17.55 -13.10
N ASN A 399 17.54 18.29 -13.26
CA ASN A 399 17.55 19.75 -13.20
C ASN A 399 17.53 20.33 -11.78
N ASN A 400 17.27 19.52 -10.74
CA ASN A 400 17.25 19.96 -9.35
C ASN A 400 18.64 20.34 -8.77
N GLY A 401 19.74 20.15 -9.51
CA GLY A 401 21.09 20.54 -9.08
C GLY A 401 22.00 21.08 -10.17
N SER A 402 21.58 21.05 -11.43
CA SER A 402 22.39 21.47 -12.58
C SER A 402 21.50 21.79 -13.78
N SER A 403 22.01 22.54 -14.76
CA SER A 403 21.30 22.78 -16.02
C SER A 403 21.69 21.72 -17.06
N CYS A 404 21.01 20.57 -17.07
CA CYS A 404 21.11 19.64 -18.19
C CYS A 404 20.16 20.07 -19.30
N LYS A 405 20.61 19.97 -20.56
CA LYS A 405 19.75 20.26 -21.71
C LYS A 405 18.65 19.21 -21.82
N ASN A 406 17.41 19.67 -22.00
CA ASN A 406 16.24 18.79 -22.12
C ASN A 406 16.36 17.79 -23.28
N GLN A 407 17.06 18.14 -24.37
CA GLN A 407 17.25 17.23 -25.51
C GLN A 407 18.00 15.95 -25.14
N HIS A 408 18.95 16.02 -24.20
CA HIS A 408 19.69 14.84 -23.74
C HIS A 408 18.79 13.91 -22.93
N ILE A 409 17.99 14.48 -22.04
CA ILE A 409 17.03 13.75 -21.20
C ILE A 409 15.93 13.12 -22.08
N GLU A 410 15.46 13.84 -23.09
CA GLU A 410 14.50 13.33 -24.06
C GLU A 410 15.08 12.20 -24.91
N LEU A 411 16.33 12.32 -25.36
CA LEU A 411 17.02 11.24 -26.07
C LEU A 411 17.13 9.98 -25.21
N LEU A 412 17.51 10.11 -23.94
CA LEU A 412 17.54 8.99 -23.00
C LEU A 412 16.15 8.38 -22.81
N THR A 413 15.12 9.22 -22.62
CA THR A 413 13.75 8.74 -22.41
C THR A 413 13.23 8.00 -23.64
N ASN A 414 13.49 8.53 -24.84
CA ASN A 414 13.14 7.89 -26.11
C ASN A 414 13.84 6.55 -26.28
N PHE A 415 15.13 6.47 -25.92
CA PHE A 415 15.89 5.23 -25.95
C PHE A 415 15.34 4.21 -24.95
N MET A 416 15.05 4.64 -23.71
CA MET A 416 14.45 3.79 -22.68
C MET A 416 13.06 3.27 -23.07
N CYS A 417 12.27 4.08 -23.79
CA CYS A 417 10.89 3.77 -24.14
C CYS A 417 10.75 3.24 -25.57
N GLN A 418 11.80 2.65 -26.13
CA GLN A 418 11.76 2.08 -27.48
C GLN A 418 10.83 0.87 -27.54
N ASP A 419 10.19 0.65 -28.70
CA ASP A 419 9.32 -0.50 -28.98
C ASP A 419 8.15 -0.69 -27.99
N ASN A 420 7.61 0.40 -27.45
CA ASN A 420 6.53 0.41 -26.45
C ASN A 420 6.85 -0.41 -25.18
N LYS A 421 8.15 -0.53 -24.84
CA LYS A 421 8.62 -1.16 -23.60
C LYS A 421 9.53 -0.20 -22.85
N ILE A 422 9.59 -0.36 -21.53
CA ILE A 422 10.54 0.37 -20.68
C ILE A 422 11.77 -0.50 -20.49
N LEU A 423 12.81 -0.18 -21.25
CA LEU A 423 14.13 -0.80 -21.17
C LEU A 423 14.83 -0.33 -19.90
N SER A 424 15.27 -1.29 -19.09
CA SER A 424 16.10 -0.98 -17.94
C SER A 424 17.50 -0.56 -18.39
N MET A 425 17.93 0.63 -18.00
CA MET A 425 19.31 1.12 -18.12
C MET A 425 20.18 0.58 -16.98
N SER A 426 20.16 -0.74 -16.81
CA SER A 426 21.01 -1.44 -15.85
C SER A 426 21.82 -2.51 -16.54
N ARG A 427 22.85 -2.99 -15.85
CA ARG A 427 23.66 -4.14 -16.26
C ARG A 427 22.89 -5.40 -16.64
N PHE A 428 21.64 -5.51 -16.18
CA PHE A 428 20.76 -6.63 -16.48
C PHE A 428 19.76 -6.35 -17.60
N GLY A 429 19.44 -5.08 -17.88
CA GLY A 429 18.48 -4.73 -18.94
C GLY A 429 18.99 -5.08 -20.32
N MET A 430 20.25 -4.70 -20.64
CA MET A 430 20.87 -5.06 -21.92
C MET A 430 21.05 -6.58 -22.16
N LYS A 431 20.92 -7.42 -21.12
CA LYS A 431 21.01 -8.88 -21.25
C LYS A 431 19.77 -9.47 -21.94
N ASN A 432 18.59 -8.90 -21.71
CA ASN A 432 17.31 -9.50 -22.10
C ASN A 432 16.71 -8.91 -23.39
N ASP A 433 17.25 -7.80 -23.89
CA ASP A 433 16.74 -7.13 -25.09
C ASP A 433 17.42 -7.59 -26.40
N ASN A 434 16.85 -7.17 -27.53
CA ASN A 434 17.30 -7.47 -28.89
C ASN A 434 18.59 -6.72 -29.31
N PHE A 435 19.57 -6.61 -28.42
CA PHE A 435 20.89 -6.10 -28.77
C PHE A 435 21.72 -7.17 -29.51
N SER A 436 22.59 -6.70 -30.40
CA SER A 436 23.53 -7.58 -31.12
C SER A 436 24.40 -8.37 -30.14
N PHE A 437 24.81 -9.57 -30.55
CA PHE A 437 25.69 -10.42 -29.73
C PHE A 437 26.99 -9.71 -29.34
N MET A 438 27.63 -9.00 -30.28
CA MET A 438 28.86 -8.24 -30.02
C MET A 438 28.64 -7.11 -29.00
N SER A 439 27.51 -6.39 -29.08
CA SER A 439 27.15 -5.38 -28.08
C SER A 439 26.96 -6.00 -26.69
N LYS A 440 26.32 -7.17 -26.62
CA LYS A 440 26.15 -7.91 -25.35
C LYS A 440 27.48 -8.41 -24.77
N LEU A 441 28.42 -8.86 -25.62
CA LEU A 441 29.76 -9.28 -25.17
C LEU A 441 30.56 -8.12 -24.58
N SER A 442 30.43 -6.92 -25.14
CA SER A 442 31.14 -5.74 -24.63
C SER A 442 30.65 -5.26 -23.26
N PHE A 443 29.56 -5.82 -22.73
CA PHE A 443 28.89 -5.35 -21.52
C PHE A 443 28.91 -6.38 -20.38
N GLU A 444 29.71 -6.10 -19.35
CA GLU A 444 29.85 -6.77 -18.03
C GLU A 444 30.13 -8.29 -17.96
N ASP A 445 29.53 -9.14 -18.79
CA ASP A 445 29.50 -10.60 -18.57
C ASP A 445 29.67 -11.40 -19.87
N PRO A 446 30.86 -11.32 -20.52
CA PRO A 446 31.11 -11.95 -21.82
C PRO A 446 31.10 -13.49 -21.73
N TYR A 447 31.58 -14.06 -20.63
CA TYR A 447 31.74 -15.52 -20.47
C TYR A 447 30.40 -16.25 -20.53
N ASN A 448 29.40 -15.80 -19.75
CA ASN A 448 28.07 -16.41 -19.75
C ASN A 448 27.37 -16.25 -21.11
N LYS A 449 27.68 -15.19 -21.87
CA LYS A 449 27.09 -14.95 -23.20
C LYS A 449 27.66 -15.92 -24.23
N LEU A 450 28.97 -16.16 -24.19
CA LEU A 450 29.63 -17.18 -25.01
C LEU A 450 29.13 -18.60 -24.69
N LEU A 451 28.89 -18.90 -23.41
CA LEU A 451 28.41 -20.22 -22.98
C LEU A 451 26.99 -20.51 -23.46
N ASN A 452 26.09 -19.54 -23.33
CA ASN A 452 24.69 -19.67 -23.76
C ASN A 452 24.55 -19.81 -25.28
N THR A 453 25.43 -19.19 -26.08
CA THR A 453 25.40 -19.34 -27.54
C THR A 453 25.95 -20.69 -28.01
N LYS A 454 26.95 -21.25 -27.32
CA LYS A 454 27.47 -22.59 -27.64
C LYS A 454 26.40 -23.68 -27.52
N LEU A 455 25.43 -23.53 -26.62
CA LEU A 455 24.31 -24.47 -26.50
C LEU A 455 23.35 -24.44 -27.71
N ILE A 456 23.30 -23.32 -28.45
CA ILE A 456 22.45 -23.17 -29.64
C ILE A 456 23.09 -23.85 -30.86
N GLU A 457 24.41 -23.90 -30.95
CA GLU A 457 25.15 -24.61 -32.02
C GLU A 457 25.09 -26.14 -31.91
N TYR A 458 24.68 -26.70 -30.76
CA TYR A 458 24.53 -28.17 -30.59
C TYR A 458 23.14 -28.71 -30.98
N HIS A 459 22.21 -27.84 -31.41
CA HIS A 459 20.84 -28.23 -31.81
C HIS A 459 20.48 -27.94 -33.27
N ILE A 460 21.47 -27.64 -34.11
CA ILE A 460 21.38 -27.65 -35.59
C ILE A 460 22.28 -28.78 -36.08
#